data_AF-A0A1M5X650-F1
#
_entry.id   AF-A0A1M5X650-F1
#
_cell.length_a   1.000
_cell.length_b   1.000
_cell.length_c   1.000
_cell.angle_alpha   90.00
_cell.angle_beta   90.00
_cell.angle_gamma   90.00
#
_symmetry.space_group_name_H-M   'P 1'
#
loop_
_entity.id
_entity.type
_entity.pdbx_description
1 polymer ?
#
loop_
_entity_poly.entity_id
_entity_poly.type
_entity_poly.pdbx_seq_one_letter_code
_entity_poly.pdbx_strand_id
1 'polypeptide(L)'
;MDKFSNANKSSDLARGDVKVMNRSDLTRRVKAALKKEEAVIGGIGHTNFDLWAAGHRPQNFYMLGSMGLASAIGLGVALAQPRRRVVALDGDGSLLMQLGTLGTVRASGVKNLVIVIWDNGSYQITGSQPTLTSAGVDLVQVARGLGITQSSWARDEADFETLLAKALSEDGPWLIAARTDDQPPAGVTDRDPAQIRDRFMRALGAKEEWGAAHDGTLAERSGEVTR
;
A
#
# COMPACT_ATOMS: atom_id res chain seq x y z
N MET A 1 -0.97 -25.67 35.63
CA MET A 1 -1.86 -24.50 35.71
C MET A 1 -1.99 -23.97 34.28
N ASP A 2 -2.88 -24.60 33.54
CA ASP A 2 -3.11 -24.33 32.12
C ASP A 2 -4.09 -23.18 31.97
N LYS A 3 -3.60 -22.03 31.50
CA LYS A 3 -4.42 -20.95 30.90
C LYS A 3 -3.60 -20.18 29.89
N PHE A 4 -3.20 -20.81 28.79
CA PHE A 4 -3.05 -20.09 27.52
C PHE A 4 -4.26 -20.39 26.65
N SER A 5 -5.26 -19.55 26.92
CA SER A 5 -6.49 -19.38 26.20
C SER A 5 -6.25 -19.28 24.69
N ASN A 6 -6.94 -20.17 23.99
CA ASN A 6 -7.38 -20.12 22.60
C ASN A 6 -7.41 -18.68 22.01
N ALA A 7 -6.31 -18.26 21.41
CA ALA A 7 -6.20 -17.01 20.67
C ALA A 7 -6.20 -17.34 19.18
N ASN A 8 -7.36 -17.16 18.56
CA ASN A 8 -7.59 -16.94 17.13
C ASN A 8 -6.61 -17.68 16.18
N LYS A 9 -6.94 -18.91 15.77
CA LYS A 9 -6.30 -19.55 14.61
C LYS A 9 -6.53 -18.64 13.40
N SER A 10 -5.57 -17.75 13.10
CA SER A 10 -5.49 -17.17 11.76
C SER A 10 -5.44 -18.34 10.81
N SER A 11 -6.31 -18.38 9.81
CA SER A 11 -6.36 -19.52 8.91
C SER A 11 -4.96 -19.73 8.30
N ASP A 12 -4.40 -20.93 8.50
CA ASP A 12 -3.12 -21.38 7.93
C ASP A 12 -3.26 -21.65 6.42
N LEU A 13 -3.97 -20.78 5.71
CA LEU A 13 -4.10 -20.86 4.27
C LEU A 13 -2.74 -20.56 3.65
N ALA A 14 -2.33 -21.40 2.71
CA ALA A 14 -1.22 -21.12 1.81
C ALA A 14 -1.74 -20.55 0.49
N ARG A 15 -0.82 -20.03 -0.34
CA ARG A 15 -1.11 -19.55 -1.70
C ARG A 15 -1.95 -20.52 -2.54
N GLY A 16 -1.70 -21.82 -2.38
CA GLY A 16 -2.39 -22.89 -3.12
C GLY A 16 -3.86 -23.07 -2.75
N ASP A 17 -4.25 -22.67 -1.53
CA ASP A 17 -5.56 -22.96 -0.95
C ASP A 17 -6.61 -21.88 -1.25
N VAL A 18 -6.18 -20.75 -1.79
CA VAL A 18 -7.03 -19.58 -2.01
C VAL A 18 -7.42 -19.39 -3.46
N LYS A 19 -8.58 -18.77 -3.67
CA LYS A 19 -9.15 -18.49 -4.98
C LYS A 19 -8.26 -17.52 -5.76
N VAL A 20 -8.13 -17.75 -7.07
CA VAL A 20 -7.61 -16.74 -8.00
C VAL A 20 -8.69 -15.70 -8.25
N MET A 21 -8.44 -14.45 -7.84
CA MET A 21 -9.38 -13.34 -7.91
C MET A 21 -8.97 -12.30 -8.97
N ASN A 22 -9.90 -11.45 -9.39
CA ASN A 22 -9.59 -10.38 -10.34
C ASN A 22 -8.91 -9.19 -9.65
N ARG A 23 -7.69 -8.83 -10.08
CA ARG A 23 -6.90 -7.75 -9.45
C ARG A 23 -7.60 -6.39 -9.51
N SER A 24 -8.19 -6.05 -10.66
CA SER A 24 -8.92 -4.80 -10.84
C SER A 24 -10.16 -4.73 -9.95
N ASP A 25 -10.86 -5.85 -9.75
CA ASP A 25 -12.00 -5.94 -8.84
C ASP A 25 -11.60 -5.72 -7.38
N LEU A 26 -10.56 -6.42 -6.92
CA LEU A 26 -10.05 -6.23 -5.56
C LEU A 26 -9.58 -4.78 -5.35
N THR A 27 -8.97 -4.15 -6.36
CA THR A 27 -8.58 -2.74 -6.28
C THR A 27 -9.78 -1.79 -6.16
N ARG A 28 -10.89 -2.07 -6.87
CA ARG A 28 -12.14 -1.33 -6.67
C ARG A 28 -12.73 -1.53 -5.28
N ARG A 29 -12.65 -2.74 -4.72
CA ARG A 29 -13.07 -3.04 -3.34
C ARG A 29 -12.22 -2.30 -2.32
N VAL A 30 -10.91 -2.22 -2.54
CA VAL A 30 -10.02 -1.38 -1.72
C VAL A 30 -10.55 0.03 -1.69
N LYS A 31 -10.74 0.67 -2.86
CA LYS A 31 -11.27 2.04 -2.94
C LYS A 31 -12.61 2.19 -2.21
N ALA A 32 -13.55 1.26 -2.41
CA ALA A 32 -14.88 1.31 -1.81
C ALA A 32 -14.84 1.24 -0.27
N ALA A 33 -13.82 0.61 0.31
CA ALA A 33 -13.62 0.54 1.75
C ALA A 33 -13.04 1.83 2.35
N LEU A 34 -12.46 2.71 1.55
CA LEU A 34 -11.84 3.97 2.01
C LEU A 34 -12.92 5.03 2.20
N LYS A 35 -13.25 5.31 3.46
CA LYS A 35 -14.36 6.19 3.85
C LYS A 35 -13.90 7.53 4.40
N LYS A 36 -12.59 7.70 4.61
CA LYS A 36 -11.99 8.91 5.15
C LYS A 36 -10.91 9.37 4.17
N GLU A 37 -9.86 9.98 4.71
CA GLU A 37 -8.72 10.43 3.93
C GLU A 37 -7.54 9.45 4.00
N GLU A 38 -7.81 8.13 4.01
CA GLU A 38 -6.75 7.13 4.00
C GLU A 38 -5.82 7.33 2.79
N ALA A 39 -4.52 7.29 3.04
CA ALA A 39 -3.50 7.39 1.99
C ALA A 39 -3.32 6.03 1.31
N VAL A 40 -3.23 6.02 -0.02
CA VAL A 40 -2.99 4.79 -0.79
C VAL A 40 -1.72 4.96 -1.61
N ILE A 41 -0.78 4.04 -1.45
CA ILE A 41 0.44 3.97 -2.24
C ILE A 41 0.27 2.84 -3.26
N GLY A 42 0.11 3.19 -4.53
CA GLY A 42 0.09 2.23 -5.63
C GLY A 42 1.50 1.84 -6.02
N GLY A 43 1.83 0.55 -5.91
CA GLY A 43 3.06 -0.04 -6.45
C GLY A 43 3.11 0.03 -7.98
N ILE A 44 4.28 -0.15 -8.57
CA ILE A 44 4.47 -0.01 -10.01
C ILE A 44 3.63 -1.00 -10.84
N GLY A 45 3.54 -0.73 -12.14
CA GLY A 45 2.94 -1.64 -13.11
C GLY A 45 1.43 -1.71 -12.94
N HIS A 46 0.87 -2.91 -13.07
CA HIS A 46 -0.59 -3.07 -13.09
C HIS A 46 -1.26 -2.71 -11.76
N THR A 47 -0.56 -2.85 -10.64
CA THR A 47 -1.02 -2.35 -9.33
C THR A 47 -1.36 -0.85 -9.37
N ASN A 48 -0.49 -0.05 -9.99
CA ASN A 48 -0.69 1.39 -10.17
C ASN A 48 -1.86 1.69 -11.11
N PHE A 49 -1.90 0.95 -12.22
CA PHE A 49 -2.85 1.15 -13.32
C PHE A 49 -4.27 0.81 -12.89
N ASP A 50 -4.46 -0.28 -12.15
CA ASP A 50 -5.75 -0.63 -11.57
C ASP A 50 -6.21 0.39 -10.53
N LEU A 51 -5.30 0.93 -9.71
CA LEU A 51 -5.65 1.98 -8.74
C LEU A 51 -6.13 3.25 -9.43
N TRP A 52 -5.49 3.62 -10.54
CA TRP A 52 -5.89 4.77 -11.35
C TRP A 52 -7.24 4.55 -12.02
N ALA A 53 -7.44 3.38 -12.63
CA ALA A 53 -8.69 3.01 -13.28
C ALA A 53 -9.87 2.86 -12.29
N ALA A 54 -9.61 2.48 -11.03
CA ALA A 54 -10.64 2.40 -9.99
C ALA A 54 -11.23 3.77 -9.63
N GLY A 55 -10.53 4.87 -9.95
CA GLY A 55 -11.00 6.23 -9.80
C GLY A 55 -10.07 7.08 -8.94
N HIS A 56 -9.97 8.36 -9.31
CA HIS A 56 -8.95 9.25 -8.78
C HIS A 56 -9.29 9.75 -7.38
N ARG A 57 -8.28 9.74 -6.50
CA ARG A 57 -8.29 10.42 -5.20
C ARG A 57 -6.99 11.19 -5.05
N PRO A 58 -6.99 12.41 -4.48
CA PRO A 58 -5.77 13.16 -4.26
C PRO A 58 -4.85 12.46 -3.24
N GLN A 59 -5.40 11.62 -2.35
CA GLN A 59 -4.67 10.75 -1.41
C GLN A 59 -4.13 9.45 -2.04
N ASN A 60 -4.22 9.29 -3.36
CA ASN A 60 -3.54 8.20 -4.06
C ASN A 60 -2.18 8.70 -4.58
N PHE A 61 -1.11 8.05 -4.12
CA PHE A 61 0.23 8.19 -4.68
C PHE A 61 0.47 7.07 -5.70
N TYR A 62 0.73 7.46 -6.94
CA TYR A 62 0.96 6.53 -8.03
C TYR A 62 2.47 6.41 -8.27
N MET A 63 3.10 5.37 -7.72
CA MET A 63 4.55 5.25 -7.83
C MET A 63 4.96 4.88 -9.25
N LEU A 64 5.92 5.62 -9.79
CA LEU A 64 6.50 5.38 -11.11
C LEU A 64 7.95 4.90 -10.96
N GLY A 65 8.30 3.83 -11.70
CA GLY A 65 9.70 3.51 -12.01
C GLY A 65 10.54 2.74 -10.98
N SER A 66 10.01 2.39 -9.81
CA SER A 66 10.79 1.69 -8.76
C SER A 66 10.08 0.49 -8.17
N MET A 67 10.59 -0.72 -8.44
CA MET A 67 10.06 -1.96 -7.83
C MET A 67 10.36 -1.98 -6.32
N GLY A 68 9.46 -2.57 -5.54
CA GLY A 68 9.64 -2.85 -4.10
C GLY A 68 9.49 -1.66 -3.15
N LEU A 69 9.20 -0.46 -3.65
CA LEU A 69 9.15 0.75 -2.81
C LEU A 69 7.76 1.13 -2.32
N ALA A 70 6.66 0.50 -2.79
CA ALA A 70 5.31 0.88 -2.36
C ALA A 70 5.14 0.71 -0.84
N SER A 71 5.55 -0.45 -0.33
CA SER A 71 5.54 -0.77 1.10
C SER A 71 6.46 0.16 1.91
N ALA A 72 7.63 0.52 1.38
CA ALA A 72 8.59 1.40 2.05
C ALA A 72 8.12 2.86 2.12
N ILE A 73 7.54 3.37 1.02
CA ILE A 73 6.90 4.69 0.98
C ILE A 73 5.70 4.70 1.94
N GLY A 74 4.89 3.64 1.92
CA GLY A 74 3.76 3.48 2.85
C GLY A 74 4.19 3.56 4.31
N LEU A 75 5.31 2.91 4.67
CA LEU A 75 5.89 3.03 6.01
C LEU A 75 6.29 4.48 6.34
N GLY A 76 6.98 5.17 5.44
CA GLY A 76 7.35 6.58 5.65
C GLY A 76 6.14 7.48 5.89
N VAL A 77 5.07 7.29 5.10
CA VAL A 77 3.81 8.04 5.30
C VAL A 77 3.15 7.66 6.62
N ALA A 78 3.13 6.38 6.99
CA ALA A 78 2.51 5.92 8.24
C ALA A 78 3.20 6.53 9.48
N LEU A 79 4.54 6.64 9.45
CA LEU A 79 5.33 7.31 10.48
C LEU A 79 5.07 8.82 10.54
N ALA A 80 4.99 9.48 9.38
CA ALA A 80 4.75 10.92 9.30
C ALA A 80 3.30 11.32 9.63
N GLN A 81 2.34 10.41 9.42
CA GLN A 81 0.91 10.64 9.58
C GLN A 81 0.28 9.60 10.53
N PRO A 82 0.67 9.56 11.82
CA PRO A 82 0.30 8.47 12.75
C PRO A 82 -1.22 8.34 12.99
N ARG A 83 -1.99 9.39 12.69
CA ARG A 83 -3.47 9.42 12.81
C ARG A 83 -4.20 9.00 11.53
N ARG A 84 -3.48 8.82 10.41
CA ARG A 84 -4.05 8.49 9.10
C ARG A 84 -3.74 7.02 8.78
N ARG A 85 -4.74 6.26 8.32
CA ARG A 85 -4.49 4.91 7.80
C ARG A 85 -3.80 5.00 6.44
N VAL A 86 -2.83 4.11 6.23
CA VAL A 86 -2.06 4.01 4.99
C VAL A 86 -2.20 2.60 4.43
N VAL A 87 -2.54 2.52 3.15
CA VAL A 87 -2.64 1.26 2.41
C VAL A 87 -1.56 1.26 1.33
N ALA A 88 -0.61 0.33 1.40
CA ALA A 88 0.36 0.08 0.34
C ALA A 88 -0.12 -1.09 -0.50
N LEU A 89 -0.34 -0.86 -1.80
CA LEU A 89 -0.65 -1.91 -2.77
C LEU A 89 0.66 -2.30 -3.46
N ASP A 90 1.06 -3.55 -3.37
CA ASP A 90 2.30 -4.05 -3.95
C ASP A 90 2.04 -5.32 -4.77
N GLY A 91 2.95 -5.61 -5.70
CA GLY A 91 2.99 -6.91 -6.38
C GLY A 91 3.88 -7.89 -5.61
N ASP A 92 3.63 -9.19 -5.74
CA ASP A 92 4.47 -10.24 -5.19
C ASP A 92 5.95 -10.12 -5.60
N GLY A 93 6.23 -10.00 -6.90
CA GLY A 93 7.59 -9.81 -7.42
C GLY A 93 8.23 -8.50 -6.96
N SER A 94 7.41 -7.45 -6.83
CA SER A 94 7.86 -6.13 -6.36
C SER A 94 8.29 -6.20 -4.89
N LEU A 95 7.47 -6.79 -4.00
CA LEU A 95 7.82 -6.96 -2.59
C LEU A 95 9.06 -7.87 -2.42
N LEU A 96 9.20 -8.93 -3.22
CA LEU A 96 10.37 -9.81 -3.17
C LEU A 96 11.69 -9.06 -3.40
N MET A 97 11.69 -8.01 -4.24
CA MET A 97 12.89 -7.20 -4.49
C MET A 97 13.30 -6.35 -3.29
N GLN A 98 12.39 -6.07 -2.36
CA GLN A 98 12.65 -5.25 -1.18
C GLN A 98 12.05 -5.86 0.09
N LEU A 99 12.26 -7.17 0.25
CA LEU A 99 11.68 -7.95 1.35
C LEU A 99 12.09 -7.45 2.74
N GLY A 100 13.30 -6.88 2.85
CA GLY A 100 13.82 -6.30 4.10
C GLY A 100 12.94 -5.18 4.68
N THR A 101 12.13 -4.52 3.86
CA THR A 101 11.17 -3.51 4.33
C THR A 101 10.17 -4.08 5.34
N LEU A 102 9.78 -5.35 5.25
CA LEU A 102 8.88 -5.95 6.23
C LEU A 102 9.51 -5.98 7.63
N GLY A 103 10.81 -6.24 7.72
CA GLY A 103 11.55 -6.16 8.99
C GLY A 103 11.57 -4.75 9.56
N THR A 104 11.77 -3.74 8.70
CA THR A 104 11.70 -2.32 9.11
C THR A 104 10.29 -1.92 9.57
N VAL A 105 9.25 -2.35 8.85
CA VAL A 105 7.85 -2.14 9.23
C VAL A 105 7.61 -2.71 10.63
N ARG A 106 8.02 -3.95 10.89
CA ARG A 106 7.87 -4.55 12.21
C ARG A 106 8.65 -3.80 13.30
N ALA A 107 9.90 -3.43 13.02
CA ALA A 107 10.75 -2.73 13.98
C ALA A 107 10.22 -1.32 14.33
N SER A 108 9.57 -0.66 13.38
CA SER A 108 9.04 0.70 13.56
C SER A 108 7.84 0.78 14.52
N GLY A 109 7.11 -0.32 14.73
CA GLY A 109 5.93 -0.35 15.58
C GLY A 109 4.74 0.46 15.05
N VAL A 110 4.71 0.82 13.76
CA VAL A 110 3.57 1.53 13.17
C VAL A 110 2.28 0.71 13.29
N LYS A 111 1.21 1.37 13.71
CA LYS A 111 -0.10 0.73 13.94
C LYS A 111 -1.09 1.00 12.82
N ASN A 112 -0.76 1.88 11.90
CA ASN A 112 -1.68 2.47 10.91
C ASN A 112 -1.36 2.06 9.46
N LEU A 113 -0.48 1.07 9.25
CA LEU A 113 -0.10 0.59 7.92
C LEU A 113 -0.76 -0.76 7.59
N VAL A 114 -1.33 -0.84 6.38
CA VAL A 114 -1.85 -2.06 5.76
C VAL A 114 -1.08 -2.27 4.45
N ILE A 115 -0.45 -3.43 4.30
CA ILE A 115 0.21 -3.85 3.06
C ILE A 115 -0.70 -4.87 2.38
N VAL A 116 -1.04 -4.63 1.11
CA VAL A 116 -1.84 -5.54 0.30
C VAL A 116 -0.99 -6.03 -0.85
N ILE A 117 -0.87 -7.36 -0.99
CA ILE A 117 -0.07 -8.00 -2.03
C ILE A 117 -0.98 -8.62 -3.08
N TRP A 118 -0.82 -8.17 -4.33
CA TRP A 118 -1.38 -8.82 -5.51
C TRP A 118 -0.39 -9.88 -6.01
N ASP A 119 -0.67 -11.14 -5.73
CA ASP A 119 0.17 -12.28 -6.13
C ASP A 119 -0.42 -12.99 -7.34
N ASN A 120 0.07 -12.64 -8.52
CA ASN A 120 -0.19 -13.38 -9.76
C ASN A 120 0.94 -14.38 -10.09
N GLY A 121 2.02 -14.42 -9.31
CA GLY A 121 3.16 -15.30 -9.54
C GLY A 121 4.04 -14.87 -10.72
N SER A 122 3.96 -13.61 -11.18
CA SER A 122 4.59 -13.19 -12.44
C SER A 122 5.02 -11.73 -12.48
N TYR A 123 6.20 -11.47 -13.04
CA TYR A 123 6.65 -10.14 -13.47
C TYR A 123 5.94 -9.72 -14.78
N GLN A 124 4.63 -9.48 -14.67
CA GLN A 124 3.74 -9.37 -15.83
C GLN A 124 4.16 -8.29 -16.85
N ILE A 125 4.72 -7.18 -16.39
CA ILE A 125 5.08 -6.04 -17.26
C ILE A 125 6.42 -6.21 -18.01
N THR A 126 7.25 -7.18 -17.63
CA THR A 126 8.60 -7.39 -18.21
C THR A 126 8.73 -8.65 -19.06
N GLY A 127 7.60 -9.27 -19.42
CA GLY A 127 7.57 -10.52 -20.18
C GLY A 127 7.03 -11.73 -19.40
N SER A 128 6.37 -11.49 -18.27
CA SER A 128 5.65 -12.50 -17.47
C SER A 128 6.53 -13.63 -16.92
N GLN A 129 7.79 -13.33 -16.60
CA GLN A 129 8.69 -14.29 -15.95
C GLN A 129 8.12 -14.70 -14.59
N PRO A 130 8.20 -15.97 -14.20
CA PRO A 130 7.71 -16.43 -12.91
C PRO A 130 8.41 -15.73 -11.74
N THR A 131 7.66 -15.29 -10.75
CA THR A 131 8.21 -14.80 -9.46
C THR A 131 8.51 -15.97 -8.53
N LEU A 132 9.22 -15.73 -7.44
CA LEU A 132 9.54 -16.81 -6.47
C LEU A 132 8.28 -17.34 -5.75
N THR A 133 7.17 -16.60 -5.73
CA THR A 133 5.91 -17.08 -5.12
C THR A 133 5.26 -18.18 -5.96
N SER A 134 5.48 -18.18 -7.28
CA SER A 134 5.10 -19.28 -8.17
C SER A 134 5.89 -20.57 -7.89
N ALA A 135 7.08 -20.44 -7.28
CA ALA A 135 7.97 -21.53 -6.90
C ALA A 135 7.87 -21.94 -5.42
N GLY A 136 6.90 -21.38 -4.67
CA GLY A 136 6.61 -21.80 -3.29
C GLY A 136 7.05 -20.84 -2.19
N VAL A 137 7.61 -19.67 -2.50
CA VAL A 137 7.82 -18.63 -1.48
C VAL A 137 6.47 -18.06 -1.03
N ASP A 138 6.14 -18.24 0.25
CA ASP A 138 4.91 -17.71 0.83
C ASP A 138 5.18 -16.39 1.58
N LEU A 139 4.75 -15.27 0.98
CA LEU A 139 4.97 -13.93 1.53
C LEU A 139 4.21 -13.68 2.85
N VAL A 140 3.08 -14.36 3.09
CA VAL A 140 2.35 -14.28 4.36
C VAL A 140 3.15 -14.96 5.46
N GLN A 141 3.69 -16.16 5.19
CA GLN A 141 4.53 -16.87 6.15
C GLN A 141 5.85 -16.13 6.43
N VAL A 142 6.46 -15.53 5.40
CA VAL A 142 7.64 -14.67 5.57
C VAL A 142 7.33 -13.48 6.48
N ALA A 143 6.21 -12.77 6.25
CA ALA A 143 5.81 -11.64 7.07
C ALA A 143 5.56 -12.03 8.53
N ARG A 144 4.91 -13.19 8.77
CA ARG A 144 4.73 -13.77 10.11
C ARG A 144 6.07 -14.09 10.76
N GLY A 145 7.00 -14.71 10.02
CA GLY A 145 8.35 -15.02 10.49
C GLY A 145 9.16 -13.78 10.87
N LEU A 146 8.90 -12.64 10.23
CA LEU A 146 9.47 -11.34 10.58
C LEU A 146 8.72 -10.63 11.72
N GLY A 147 7.64 -11.22 12.26
CA GLY A 147 6.90 -10.71 13.40
C GLY A 147 5.67 -9.84 13.07
N ILE A 148 5.27 -9.74 11.80
CA ILE A 148 4.00 -9.13 11.39
C ILE A 148 2.91 -10.21 11.51
N THR A 149 2.41 -10.42 12.72
CA THR A 149 1.49 -11.54 13.02
C THR A 149 0.11 -11.37 12.39
N GLN A 150 -0.31 -10.13 12.12
CA GLN A 150 -1.54 -9.80 11.38
C GLN A 150 -1.33 -9.93 9.86
N SER A 151 -0.80 -11.08 9.44
CA SER A 151 -0.58 -11.42 8.04
C SER A 151 -1.46 -12.60 7.64
N SER A 152 -2.21 -12.49 6.55
CA SER A 152 -3.13 -13.54 6.08
C SER A 152 -3.28 -13.55 4.57
N TRP A 153 -3.50 -14.74 4.02
CA TRP A 153 -4.08 -14.90 2.69
C TRP A 153 -5.58 -14.63 2.76
N ALA A 154 -6.11 -13.86 1.81
CA ALA A 154 -7.54 -13.76 1.58
C ALA A 154 -8.02 -14.99 0.81
N ARG A 155 -8.98 -15.73 1.37
CA ARG A 155 -9.53 -16.95 0.75
C ARG A 155 -10.24 -16.67 -0.57
N ASP A 156 -11.05 -15.62 -0.58
CA ASP A 156 -11.90 -15.15 -1.67
C ASP A 156 -12.20 -13.66 -1.49
N GLU A 157 -13.05 -13.09 -2.35
CA GLU A 157 -13.36 -11.66 -2.35
C GLU A 157 -14.05 -11.19 -1.05
N ALA A 158 -14.91 -12.03 -0.45
CA ALA A 158 -15.63 -11.69 0.78
C ALA A 158 -14.71 -11.72 2.00
N ASP A 159 -13.80 -12.70 2.06
CA ASP A 159 -12.76 -12.76 3.08
C ASP A 159 -11.77 -11.60 2.93
N PHE A 160 -11.40 -11.23 1.70
CA PHE A 160 -10.60 -10.03 1.43
C PHE A 160 -11.23 -8.75 2.01
N GLU A 161 -12.52 -8.52 1.75
CA GLU A 161 -13.24 -7.36 2.30
C GLU A 161 -13.30 -7.39 3.83
N THR A 162 -13.47 -8.57 4.43
CA THR A 162 -13.46 -8.76 5.88
C THR A 162 -12.10 -8.42 6.49
N LEU A 163 -11.02 -8.93 5.90
CA LEU A 163 -9.64 -8.66 6.33
C LEU A 163 -9.30 -7.17 6.17
N LEU A 164 -9.67 -6.56 5.04
CA LEU A 164 -9.43 -5.15 4.78
C LEU A 164 -10.20 -4.27 5.78
N ALA A 165 -11.47 -4.57 6.05
CA ALA A 165 -12.27 -3.83 7.01
C ALA A 165 -11.63 -3.84 8.41
N LYS A 166 -11.16 -5.01 8.86
CA LYS A 166 -10.41 -5.16 10.13
C LYS A 166 -9.13 -4.34 10.12
N ALA A 167 -8.32 -4.46 9.07
CA ALA A 167 -7.05 -3.76 8.95
C ALA A 167 -7.19 -2.22 8.95
N LEU A 168 -8.32 -1.71 8.45
CA LEU A 168 -8.64 -0.29 8.47
C LEU A 168 -9.15 0.20 9.83
N SER A 169 -9.72 -0.69 10.67
CA SER A 169 -10.24 -0.34 12.00
C SER A 169 -9.31 -0.65 13.17
N GLU A 170 -8.49 -1.69 13.07
CA GLU A 170 -7.68 -2.24 14.16
C GLU A 170 -6.21 -1.80 14.07
N ASP A 171 -5.48 -1.79 15.19
CA ASP A 171 -4.04 -1.55 15.18
C ASP A 171 -3.32 -2.62 14.35
N GLY A 172 -2.32 -2.20 13.58
CA GLY A 172 -1.47 -3.02 12.72
C GLY A 172 -0.03 -3.16 13.24
N PRO A 173 0.94 -3.46 12.36
CA PRO A 173 0.82 -3.47 10.89
C PRO A 173 0.14 -4.74 10.36
N TRP A 174 -0.63 -4.59 9.28
CA TRP A 174 -1.30 -5.71 8.60
C TRP A 174 -0.63 -6.04 7.26
N LEU A 175 -0.62 -7.32 6.89
CA LEU A 175 -0.32 -7.76 5.53
C LEU A 175 -1.42 -8.70 5.01
N ILE A 176 -2.03 -8.35 3.89
CA ILE A 176 -3.09 -9.13 3.25
C ILE A 176 -2.59 -9.54 1.88
N ALA A 177 -2.42 -10.83 1.63
CA ALA A 177 -2.09 -11.34 0.30
C ALA A 177 -3.35 -11.86 -0.39
N ALA A 178 -3.52 -11.52 -1.66
CA ALA A 178 -4.57 -12.05 -2.51
C ALA A 178 -3.95 -12.69 -3.74
N ARG A 179 -4.35 -13.92 -4.04
CA ARG A 179 -3.94 -14.59 -5.28
C ARG A 179 -4.78 -14.02 -6.42
N THR A 180 -4.11 -13.47 -7.43
CA THR A 180 -4.77 -12.72 -8.50
C THR A 180 -4.54 -13.30 -9.88
N ASP A 181 -5.45 -12.98 -10.79
CA ASP A 181 -5.27 -13.18 -12.22
C ASP A 181 -4.21 -12.23 -12.83
N ASP A 182 -3.98 -12.41 -14.13
CA ASP A 182 -3.09 -11.62 -14.96
C ASP A 182 -3.87 -10.76 -15.97
N GLN A 183 -5.12 -10.41 -15.67
CA GLN A 183 -5.89 -9.58 -16.59
C GLN A 183 -5.26 -8.19 -16.76
N PRO A 184 -5.31 -7.59 -17.96
CA PRO A 184 -4.81 -6.24 -18.17
C PRO A 184 -5.70 -5.20 -17.46
N PRO A 185 -5.13 -4.09 -16.97
CA PRO A 185 -5.91 -3.02 -16.37
C PRO A 185 -6.72 -2.27 -17.44
N ALA A 186 -7.82 -1.62 -17.02
CA ALA A 186 -8.69 -0.86 -17.93
C ALA A 186 -8.07 0.45 -18.47
N GLY A 187 -6.94 0.89 -17.92
CA GLY A 187 -6.22 2.08 -18.36
C GLY A 187 -4.86 2.19 -17.67
N VAL A 188 -4.04 3.14 -18.12
CA VAL A 188 -2.71 3.41 -17.54
C VAL A 188 -2.71 4.75 -16.80
N THR A 189 -1.80 4.88 -15.84
CA THR A 189 -1.61 6.12 -15.09
C THR A 189 -0.88 7.17 -15.92
N ASP A 190 -1.22 8.44 -15.70
CA ASP A 190 -0.43 9.55 -16.22
C ASP A 190 1.03 9.48 -15.72
N ARG A 191 1.95 10.00 -16.53
CA ARG A 191 3.41 9.89 -16.29
C ARG A 191 4.02 11.24 -15.90
N ASP A 192 3.47 11.89 -14.88
CA ASP A 192 4.07 13.08 -14.27
C ASP A 192 4.36 12.83 -12.76
N PRO A 193 5.57 12.35 -12.42
CA PRO A 193 5.93 12.06 -11.04
C PRO A 193 5.94 13.31 -10.14
N ALA A 194 6.24 14.49 -10.69
CA ALA A 194 6.27 15.73 -9.92
C ALA A 194 4.84 16.15 -9.53
N GLN A 195 3.90 16.09 -10.48
CA GLN A 195 2.50 16.37 -10.23
C GLN A 195 1.87 15.34 -9.28
N ILE A 196 2.17 14.05 -9.44
CA ILE A 196 1.69 12.98 -8.55
C ILE A 196 2.15 13.25 -7.11
N ARG A 197 3.44 13.51 -6.91
CA ARG A 197 4.01 13.85 -5.60
C ARG A 197 3.34 15.09 -5.01
N ASP A 198 3.29 16.18 -5.77
CA ASP A 198 2.78 17.46 -5.26
C ASP A 198 1.30 17.39 -4.89
N ARG A 199 0.46 16.74 -5.72
CA ARG A 199 -0.95 16.50 -5.42
C ARG A 199 -1.09 15.68 -4.14
N PHE A 200 -0.34 14.59 -4.02
CA PHE A 200 -0.38 13.72 -2.84
C PHE A 200 0.06 14.46 -1.57
N MET A 201 1.17 15.20 -1.62
CA MET A 201 1.69 15.97 -0.47
C MET A 201 0.69 17.04 -0.02
N ARG A 202 0.01 17.74 -0.94
CA ARG A 202 -1.08 18.67 -0.59
C ARG A 202 -2.27 17.94 0.05
N ALA A 203 -2.66 16.80 -0.51
CA ALA A 203 -3.76 15.98 0.01
C ALA A 203 -3.50 15.45 1.43
N LEU A 204 -2.23 15.28 1.80
CA LEU A 204 -1.81 14.89 3.14
C LEU A 204 -1.60 16.10 4.09
N GLY A 205 -1.78 17.33 3.62
CA GLY A 205 -1.50 18.55 4.38
C GLY A 205 -0.01 18.78 4.64
N ALA A 206 0.88 18.14 3.87
CA ALA A 206 2.34 18.26 3.99
C ALA A 206 2.95 19.35 3.09
N LYS A 207 2.13 19.96 2.22
CA LYS A 207 2.51 21.07 1.33
C LYS A 207 1.32 22.02 1.21
N GLU A 208 1.56 23.32 1.38
CA GLU A 208 0.55 24.36 1.21
C GLU A 208 0.22 24.58 -0.28
N GLU A 209 -0.94 25.17 -0.56
CA GLU A 209 -1.28 25.60 -1.91
C GLU A 209 -0.38 26.75 -2.33
N TRP A 210 0.29 26.59 -3.48
CA TRP A 210 1.02 27.69 -4.10
C TRP A 210 0.05 28.81 -4.44
N GLY A 211 0.09 29.92 -3.70
CA GLY A 211 -0.80 31.07 -3.87
C GLY A 211 -1.91 31.21 -2.82
N ALA A 212 -2.00 30.34 -1.81
CA ALA A 212 -2.79 30.65 -0.61
C ALA A 212 -2.11 31.84 0.08
N ALA A 213 -2.75 33.01 -0.01
CA ALA A 213 -2.20 34.30 0.37
C ALA A 213 -1.59 34.28 1.78
N HIS A 214 -0.28 34.48 1.87
CA HIS A 214 0.24 35.23 3.00
C HIS A 214 -0.23 36.68 2.79
N ASP A 215 -1.21 37.10 3.58
CA ASP A 215 -1.51 38.50 3.88
C ASP A 215 -0.31 39.13 4.62
N GLY A 216 0.82 39.18 3.93
CA GLY A 216 2.07 39.73 4.40
C GLY A 216 2.69 40.41 3.20
N THR A 217 2.29 41.65 2.99
CA THR A 217 2.83 42.57 2.00
C THR A 217 4.34 42.41 1.87
N LEU A 218 4.79 42.02 0.68
CA LEU A 218 6.21 41.91 0.29
C LEU A 218 6.98 43.25 0.34
N ALA A 219 6.34 44.33 0.81
CA ALA A 219 6.91 45.67 0.88
C ALA A 219 7.73 45.97 2.14
N GLU A 220 7.69 45.14 3.19
CA GLU A 220 8.38 45.45 4.46
C GLU A 220 9.78 44.82 4.61
N ARG A 221 10.28 44.06 3.62
CA ARG A 221 11.60 43.40 3.72
C ARG A 221 12.74 44.09 2.97
N SER A 222 12.60 45.38 2.66
CA SER A 222 13.64 46.17 1.99
C SER A 222 14.00 47.48 2.70
N GLY A 223 14.13 47.46 4.02
CA GLY A 223 14.88 48.45 4.80
C GLY A 223 15.60 47.68 5.92
N GLU A 224 16.87 47.87 6.26
CA GLU A 224 17.85 48.89 5.96
C GLU A 224 19.21 48.20 5.88
N VAL A 225 20.00 48.48 4.86
CA VAL A 225 21.46 48.36 4.96
C VAL A 225 21.97 49.79 4.87
N THR A 226 22.09 50.43 6.02
CA THR A 226 22.69 51.75 6.14
C THR A 226 24.01 51.61 6.89
N ARG A 227 25.09 51.64 6.09
CA ARG A 227 26.51 51.88 6.40
C ARG A 227 27.28 50.86 7.24
#